data_AF-A0A7K4IIW6-F1
#
_entry.id   AF-A0A7K4IIW6-F1
#
_cell.length_a   1.000
_cell.length_b   1.000
_cell.length_c   1.000
_cell.angle_alpha   90.00
_cell.angle_beta   90.00
_cell.angle_gamma   90.00
#
_symmetry.space_group_name_H-M   'P 1'
#
loop_
_entity.id
_entity.type
_entity.pdbx_description
1 polymer ?
#
loop_
_entity_poly.entity_id
_entity_poly.type
_entity_poly.pdbx_seq_one_letter_code
_entity_poly.pdbx_strand_id
1 'polypeptide(L)'
;MSIGARAYTITVIVLVVSTALGFYLYPKSLLIYDGFEDCLCEWAKGAHAPQDPNNLGNEVFWDIFRTASVAHSGIYSLNLSIDGRQDDGTIWIERRVPVNPNSNIRVKVFFWLYSEFESQANTIAGVVAYIGMDEPKVEEDFQRLGTANQVSGWKEYYYSKSLNTGAGDEVWISFGITVLWETYMSYAIDDVRIIVN
;
A
#
# COMPACT_ATOMS: atom_id res chain seq x y z
N MET A 1 16.69 36.86 -52.24
CA MET A 1 17.43 36.14 -51.18
C MET A 1 16.63 36.27 -49.88
N SER A 2 16.51 35.21 -49.08
CA SER A 2 15.78 35.12 -47.79
C SER A 2 14.30 34.69 -47.81
N ILE A 3 14.03 33.49 -48.34
CA ILE A 3 12.83 32.70 -47.99
C ILE A 3 13.19 31.56 -47.01
N GLY A 4 14.45 31.09 -47.04
CA GLY A 4 14.92 29.98 -46.19
C GLY A 4 14.96 30.28 -44.69
N ALA A 5 15.35 31.48 -44.27
CA ALA A 5 15.53 31.78 -42.85
C ALA A 5 14.21 31.74 -42.04
N ARG A 6 13.08 32.20 -42.62
CA ARG A 6 11.77 32.21 -41.94
C ARG A 6 11.17 30.82 -41.77
N ALA A 7 11.39 29.92 -42.73
CA ALA A 7 10.90 28.56 -42.65
C ALA A 7 11.58 27.75 -41.54
N TYR A 8 12.91 27.90 -41.37
CA TYR A 8 13.65 27.23 -40.29
C TYR A 8 13.21 27.69 -38.90
N THR A 9 12.95 28.99 -38.69
CA THR A 9 12.53 29.50 -37.39
C THR A 9 11.14 29.01 -36.98
N ILE A 10 10.19 28.92 -37.92
CA ILE A 10 8.83 28.42 -37.63
C ILE A 10 8.87 26.94 -37.25
N THR A 11 9.63 26.12 -37.97
CA THR A 11 9.73 24.67 -37.67
C THR A 11 10.36 24.41 -36.31
N VAL A 12 11.38 25.17 -35.92
CA VAL A 12 12.02 25.04 -34.59
C VAL A 12 11.06 25.45 -33.47
N ILE A 13 10.30 26.54 -33.65
CA ILE A 13 9.30 26.97 -32.65
C ILE A 13 8.18 25.94 -32.51
N VAL A 14 7.65 25.41 -33.61
CA VAL A 14 6.61 24.37 -33.56
C VAL A 14 7.12 23.11 -32.85
N LEU A 15 8.35 22.66 -33.14
CA LEU A 15 8.91 21.48 -32.50
C LEU A 15 9.11 21.68 -30.98
N VAL A 16 9.60 22.86 -30.56
CA VAL A 16 9.82 23.20 -29.14
C VAL A 16 8.48 23.38 -28.40
N VAL A 17 7.47 23.98 -29.03
CA VAL A 17 6.13 24.10 -28.46
C VAL A 17 5.48 22.73 -28.35
N SER A 18 5.60 21.86 -29.36
CA SER A 18 5.05 20.50 -29.31
C SER A 18 5.71 19.61 -28.27
N THR A 19 7.03 19.70 -28.07
CA THR A 19 7.72 18.96 -27.01
C THR A 19 7.40 19.51 -25.63
N ALA A 20 7.31 20.83 -25.47
CA ALA A 20 6.88 21.47 -24.23
C ALA A 20 5.42 21.13 -23.89
N LEU A 21 4.50 21.14 -24.87
CA LEU A 21 3.12 20.69 -24.69
C LEU A 21 3.07 19.21 -24.31
N GLY A 22 3.85 18.37 -25.01
CA GLY A 22 3.95 16.95 -24.68
C GLY A 22 4.34 16.75 -23.21
N PHE A 23 5.38 17.43 -22.74
CA PHE A 23 5.86 17.34 -21.36
C PHE A 23 4.86 17.89 -20.33
N TYR A 24 4.08 18.93 -20.68
CA TYR A 24 3.07 19.52 -19.81
C TYR A 24 1.76 18.73 -19.78
N LEU A 25 1.49 17.94 -20.83
CA LEU A 25 0.28 17.12 -20.98
C LEU A 25 0.47 15.67 -20.50
N TYR A 26 1.71 15.24 -20.20
CA TYR A 26 1.91 13.94 -19.55
C TYR A 26 1.49 14.03 -18.07
N PRO A 27 0.54 13.19 -17.62
CA PRO A 27 0.19 13.16 -16.21
C PRO A 27 1.43 12.79 -15.40
N LYS A 28 1.79 13.66 -14.45
CA LYS A 28 2.90 13.41 -13.53
C LYS A 28 2.47 12.32 -12.55
N SER A 29 3.13 11.17 -12.61
CA SER A 29 2.94 10.12 -11.61
C SER A 29 3.31 10.64 -10.23
N LEU A 30 2.45 10.39 -9.25
CA LEU A 30 2.78 10.56 -7.84
C LEU A 30 3.50 9.28 -7.37
N LEU A 31 4.69 9.45 -6.79
CA LEU A 31 5.47 8.38 -6.17
C LEU A 31 5.62 8.69 -4.68
N ILE A 32 5.17 7.77 -3.83
CA ILE A 32 5.38 7.80 -2.40
C ILE A 32 6.24 6.58 -2.03
N TYR A 33 7.24 6.81 -1.19
CA TYR A 33 8.07 5.77 -0.62
C TYR A 33 8.14 5.96 0.90
N ASP A 34 8.05 4.87 1.65
CA ASP A 34 8.11 4.89 3.11
C ASP A 34 8.79 3.63 3.63
N GLY A 35 9.94 3.80 4.30
CA GLY A 35 10.65 2.77 5.04
C GLY A 35 10.52 2.96 6.56
N PHE A 36 9.61 3.81 7.02
CA PHE A 36 9.27 4.00 8.44
C PHE A 36 10.39 4.49 9.36
N GLU A 37 11.48 5.03 8.83
CA GLU A 37 12.64 5.48 9.61
C GLU A 37 12.33 6.60 10.61
N ASP A 38 11.37 7.48 10.29
CA ASP A 38 11.06 8.66 11.10
C ASP A 38 9.85 8.47 12.01
N CYS A 39 8.71 8.03 11.46
CA CYS A 39 7.44 7.80 12.17
C CYS A 39 6.45 6.96 11.34
N LEU A 40 5.30 6.62 11.95
CA LEU A 40 4.09 6.22 11.21
C LEU A 40 3.49 7.40 10.43
N CYS A 41 3.76 8.64 10.84
CA CYS A 41 3.42 9.89 10.13
C CYS A 41 1.99 9.92 9.53
N GLU A 42 1.86 9.78 8.21
CA GLU A 42 0.60 9.83 7.44
C GLU A 42 -0.15 8.48 7.42
N TRP A 43 0.39 7.45 8.06
CA TRP A 43 -0.23 6.14 8.19
C TRP A 43 -1.07 6.06 9.47
N ALA A 44 -2.32 5.65 9.31
CA ALA A 44 -3.17 5.21 10.40
C ALA A 44 -3.14 3.69 10.54
N LYS A 45 -3.49 3.19 11.73
CA LYS A 45 -3.69 1.77 12.01
C LYS A 45 -5.18 1.46 11.89
N GLY A 46 -5.53 0.36 11.25
CA GLY A 46 -6.90 -0.13 11.19
C GLY A 46 -6.98 -1.62 11.54
N ALA A 47 -8.17 -2.03 11.99
CA ALA A 47 -8.46 -3.41 12.34
C ALA A 47 -9.94 -3.73 12.16
N HIS A 48 -10.21 -4.98 11.85
CA HIS A 48 -11.48 -5.65 12.01
C HIS A 48 -11.18 -6.95 12.76
N ALA A 49 -11.25 -6.89 14.09
CA ALA A 49 -10.87 -7.98 14.97
C ALA A 49 -12.09 -8.49 15.77
N PRO A 50 -12.21 -9.80 16.01
CA PRO A 50 -13.32 -10.34 16.79
C PRO A 50 -13.24 -9.90 18.27
N GLN A 51 -14.35 -10.05 18.99
CA GLN A 51 -14.35 -9.82 20.44
C GLN A 51 -13.48 -10.84 21.18
N ASP A 52 -12.77 -10.38 22.20
CA ASP A 52 -11.99 -11.25 23.09
C ASP A 52 -12.95 -12.06 23.99
N PRO A 53 -12.97 -13.40 23.88
CA PRO A 53 -13.83 -14.24 24.72
C PRO A 53 -13.47 -14.15 26.22
N ASN A 54 -12.27 -13.69 26.57
CA ASN A 54 -11.79 -13.53 27.94
C ASN A 54 -11.94 -12.08 28.44
N ASN A 55 -12.31 -11.14 27.58
CA ASN A 55 -12.40 -9.72 27.92
C ASN A 55 -13.61 -9.06 27.21
N LEU A 56 -14.79 -9.35 27.73
CA LEU A 56 -16.07 -8.91 27.15
C LEU A 56 -16.10 -7.41 26.85
N GLY A 57 -16.50 -7.07 25.63
CA GLY A 57 -16.60 -5.69 25.15
C GLY A 57 -15.31 -5.12 24.56
N ASN A 58 -14.22 -5.88 24.56
CA ASN A 58 -12.97 -5.52 23.89
C ASN A 58 -12.69 -6.50 22.75
N GLU A 59 -11.92 -6.05 21.76
CA GLU A 59 -11.39 -6.92 20.71
C GLU A 59 -10.25 -7.78 21.24
N VAL A 60 -9.96 -8.87 20.52
CA VAL A 60 -8.74 -9.65 20.72
C VAL A 60 -7.50 -8.76 20.57
N PHE A 61 -6.39 -9.14 21.19
CA PHE A 61 -5.19 -8.32 21.14
C PHE A 61 -4.72 -8.11 19.71
N TRP A 62 -4.45 -6.86 19.35
CA TRP A 62 -3.69 -6.51 18.17
C TRP A 62 -2.91 -5.20 18.39
N ASP A 63 -1.79 -5.04 17.69
CA ASP A 63 -1.08 -3.78 17.60
C ASP A 63 -0.23 -3.71 16.32
N ILE A 64 0.06 -2.49 15.88
CA ILE A 64 0.98 -2.19 14.79
C ILE A 64 1.96 -1.14 15.29
N PHE A 65 3.25 -1.42 15.35
CA PHE A 65 4.21 -0.46 15.90
C PHE A 65 5.54 -0.51 15.19
N ARG A 66 6.26 0.62 15.22
CA ARG A 66 7.60 0.69 14.66
C ARG A 66 8.59 -0.09 15.53
N THR A 67 9.40 -0.93 14.90
CA THR A 67 10.40 -1.77 15.57
C THR A 67 11.75 -1.68 14.87
N ALA A 68 12.83 -1.90 15.62
CA ALA A 68 14.19 -2.07 15.10
C ALA A 68 14.69 -3.53 15.19
N SER A 69 13.80 -4.48 15.53
CA SER A 69 14.17 -5.90 15.64
C SER A 69 14.52 -6.53 14.29
N VAL A 70 13.84 -6.10 13.23
CA VAL A 70 14.08 -6.51 11.85
C VAL A 70 13.72 -5.33 10.93
N ALA A 71 14.49 -5.14 9.87
CA ALA A 71 14.22 -4.15 8.82
C ALA A 71 14.67 -4.72 7.47
N HIS A 72 14.00 -4.34 6.39
CA HIS A 72 14.41 -4.71 5.04
C HIS A 72 15.46 -3.71 4.54
N SER A 73 15.21 -2.42 4.80
CA SER A 73 16.15 -1.33 4.58
C SER A 73 16.27 -0.48 5.84
N GLY A 74 17.36 0.25 6.01
CA GLY A 74 17.50 1.18 7.14
C GLY A 74 17.59 0.50 8.52
N ILE A 75 16.87 1.04 9.49
CA ILE A 75 16.91 0.63 10.90
C ILE A 75 15.54 0.13 11.35
N TYR A 76 14.45 0.71 10.82
CA TYR A 76 13.11 0.49 11.34
C TYR A 76 12.21 -0.20 10.32
N SER A 77 11.22 -0.92 10.83
CA SER A 77 10.07 -1.43 10.07
C SER A 77 8.81 -1.35 10.94
N LEU A 78 7.66 -1.77 10.39
CA LEU A 78 6.42 -1.91 11.17
C LEU A 78 6.15 -3.36 11.51
N ASN A 79 6.04 -3.67 12.79
CA ASN A 79 5.58 -4.97 13.26
C ASN A 79 4.05 -4.95 13.43
N LEU A 80 3.37 -5.90 12.83
CA LEU A 80 1.94 -6.17 12.94
C LEU A 80 1.74 -7.43 13.78
N SER A 81 1.04 -7.33 14.91
CA SER A 81 0.75 -8.46 15.80
C SER A 81 -0.74 -8.58 16.04
N ILE A 82 -1.25 -9.82 16.01
CA ILE A 82 -2.65 -10.14 16.36
C ILE A 82 -2.74 -11.49 17.07
N ASP A 83 -3.66 -11.58 18.02
CA ASP A 83 -4.14 -12.82 18.60
C ASP A 83 -5.20 -13.44 17.68
N GLY A 84 -4.79 -14.37 16.83
CA GLY A 84 -5.67 -15.04 15.87
C GLY A 84 -6.34 -16.31 16.39
N ARG A 85 -6.37 -16.56 17.70
CA ARG A 85 -6.92 -17.81 18.28
C ARG A 85 -8.43 -18.00 18.10
N GLN A 86 -9.10 -17.03 17.48
CA GLN A 86 -10.53 -17.06 17.16
C GLN A 86 -10.79 -17.36 15.67
N ASP A 87 -9.75 -17.73 14.91
CA ASP A 87 -9.81 -17.97 13.45
C ASP A 87 -10.30 -16.77 12.64
N ASP A 88 -10.18 -15.57 13.20
CA ASP A 88 -10.71 -14.34 12.60
C ASP A 88 -9.87 -13.13 13.02
N GLY A 89 -9.87 -12.11 12.18
CA GLY A 89 -9.21 -10.84 12.42
C GLY A 89 -8.35 -10.38 11.27
N THR A 90 -8.49 -9.12 10.90
CA THR A 90 -7.65 -8.44 9.90
C THR A 90 -7.12 -7.14 10.48
N ILE A 91 -5.81 -6.90 10.35
CA ILE A 91 -5.15 -5.65 10.77
C ILE A 91 -4.30 -5.08 9.65
N TRP A 92 -4.27 -3.76 9.55
CA TRP A 92 -3.63 -3.07 8.44
C TRP A 92 -3.10 -1.69 8.83
N ILE A 93 -2.20 -1.18 7.99
CA ILE A 93 -1.94 0.26 7.93
C ILE A 93 -2.67 0.85 6.74
N GLU A 94 -3.03 2.12 6.84
CA GLU A 94 -3.74 2.84 5.79
C GLU A 94 -3.24 4.27 5.64
N ARG A 95 -3.29 4.75 4.41
CA ARG A 95 -2.93 6.11 4.04
C ARG A 95 -3.88 6.64 2.99
N ARG A 96 -4.28 7.90 3.17
CA ARG A 96 -4.98 8.68 2.14
C ARG A 96 -3.97 9.30 1.20
N VAL A 97 -4.20 9.15 -0.10
CA VAL A 97 -3.35 9.70 -1.14
C VAL A 97 -4.16 10.67 -1.99
N PRO A 98 -3.71 11.93 -2.15
CA PRO A 98 -4.43 12.91 -2.94
C PRO A 98 -4.43 12.53 -4.42
N VAL A 99 -5.58 12.67 -5.06
CA VAL A 99 -5.83 12.37 -6.47
C VAL A 99 -6.67 13.47 -7.10
N ASN A 100 -6.60 13.59 -8.43
CA ASN A 100 -7.46 14.54 -9.13
C ASN A 100 -8.89 13.97 -9.22
N PRO A 101 -9.92 14.77 -8.90
CA PRO A 101 -11.29 14.41 -9.19
C PRO A 101 -11.53 14.18 -10.69
N ASN A 102 -12.60 13.45 -10.99
CA ASN A 102 -13.12 13.15 -12.33
C ASN A 102 -12.09 12.55 -13.28
N SER A 103 -11.19 11.73 -12.73
CA SER A 103 -10.05 11.15 -13.43
C SER A 103 -10.13 9.61 -13.39
N ASN A 104 -9.55 8.96 -14.40
CA ASN A 104 -9.29 7.52 -14.34
C ASN A 104 -7.82 7.35 -13.98
N ILE A 105 -7.56 6.74 -12.84
CA ILE A 105 -6.21 6.55 -12.31
C ILE A 105 -5.88 5.07 -12.21
N ARG A 106 -4.59 4.75 -12.19
CA ARG A 106 -4.08 3.44 -11.77
C ARG A 106 -3.19 3.62 -10.55
N VAL A 107 -3.59 2.99 -9.46
CA VAL A 107 -2.82 2.94 -8.22
C VAL A 107 -2.12 1.58 -8.16
N LYS A 108 -0.84 1.61 -7.80
CA LYS A 108 -0.01 0.43 -7.55
C LYS A 108 0.63 0.55 -6.18
N VAL A 109 0.64 -0.54 -5.44
CA VAL A 109 1.23 -0.63 -4.11
C VAL A 109 2.19 -1.82 -4.11
N PHE A 110 3.38 -1.57 -3.61
CA PHE A 110 4.40 -2.58 -3.34
C PHE A 110 4.83 -2.43 -1.88
N PHE A 111 5.08 -3.53 -1.20
CA PHE A 111 5.63 -3.53 0.14
C PHE A 111 6.31 -4.86 0.41
N TRP A 112 7.31 -4.85 1.28
CA TRP A 112 7.99 -6.05 1.72
C TRP A 112 7.38 -6.52 3.02
N LEU A 113 7.15 -7.83 3.14
CA LEU A 113 6.70 -8.47 4.37
C LEU A 113 7.72 -9.53 4.79
N TYR A 114 8.09 -9.50 6.06
CA TYR A 114 8.99 -10.44 6.71
C TYR A 114 8.20 -11.51 7.45
N SER A 115 8.58 -12.76 7.25
CA SER A 115 8.14 -13.91 8.06
C SER A 115 9.34 -14.63 8.66
N GLU A 116 9.32 -14.92 9.95
CA GLU A 116 10.40 -15.67 10.62
C GLU A 116 10.52 -17.10 10.06
N PHE A 117 9.40 -17.72 9.71
CA PHE A 117 9.34 -19.09 9.23
C PHE A 117 8.61 -19.20 7.89
N GLU A 118 8.97 -20.23 7.13
CA GLU A 118 8.26 -20.66 5.93
C GLU A 118 7.34 -21.84 6.29
N SER A 119 6.12 -21.87 5.75
CA SER A 119 5.34 -23.10 5.72
C SER A 119 4.49 -23.20 4.46
N GLN A 120 4.62 -24.33 3.77
CA GLN A 120 3.80 -24.69 2.63
C GLN A 120 2.57 -25.54 3.02
N ALA A 121 2.54 -26.04 4.26
CA ALA A 121 1.47 -26.90 4.77
C ALA A 121 0.48 -26.15 5.66
N ASN A 122 0.98 -25.22 6.49
CA ASN A 122 0.16 -24.46 7.45
C ASN A 122 0.21 -22.98 7.06
N THR A 123 -0.88 -22.48 6.50
CA THR A 123 -1.05 -21.06 6.22
C THR A 123 -1.58 -20.39 7.48
N ILE A 124 -0.77 -19.59 8.16
CA ILE A 124 -1.16 -18.97 9.43
C ILE A 124 -1.82 -17.61 9.22
N ALA A 125 -1.34 -16.84 8.26
CA ALA A 125 -1.90 -15.54 7.91
C ALA A 125 -1.93 -15.33 6.39
N GLY A 126 -2.90 -14.57 5.93
CA GLY A 126 -2.97 -14.04 4.57
C GLY A 126 -2.40 -12.63 4.52
N VAL A 127 -1.74 -12.27 3.42
CA VAL A 127 -1.38 -10.87 3.13
C VAL A 127 -2.53 -10.24 2.36
N VAL A 128 -2.95 -9.06 2.78
CA VAL A 128 -4.12 -8.36 2.23
C VAL A 128 -3.78 -6.95 1.78
N ALA A 129 -4.50 -6.45 0.78
CA ALA A 129 -4.43 -5.06 0.35
C ALA A 129 -5.78 -4.54 -0.15
N TYR A 130 -5.97 -3.24 -0.01
CA TYR A 130 -7.14 -2.50 -0.45
C TYR A 130 -6.73 -1.20 -1.15
N ILE A 131 -7.46 -0.87 -2.21
CA ILE A 131 -7.38 0.39 -2.95
C ILE A 131 -8.82 0.81 -3.26
N GLY A 132 -9.25 1.98 -2.82
CA GLY A 132 -10.62 2.44 -3.07
C GLY A 132 -10.88 3.90 -2.70
N MET A 133 -12.06 4.40 -3.06
CA MET A 133 -12.46 5.78 -2.78
C MET A 133 -12.97 5.98 -1.35
N ASP A 134 -13.36 4.87 -0.69
CA ASP A 134 -13.86 4.85 0.69
C ASP A 134 -12.87 4.11 1.59
N GLU A 135 -12.85 4.46 2.88
CA GLU A 135 -12.09 3.78 3.92
C GLU A 135 -12.51 2.30 4.03
N PRO A 136 -11.58 1.34 4.08
CA PRO A 136 -11.91 -0.06 4.36
C PRO A 136 -12.25 -0.22 5.84
N LYS A 137 -13.26 -1.04 6.14
CA LYS A 137 -13.79 -1.21 7.50
C LYS A 137 -13.83 -2.65 7.95
N VAL A 138 -13.97 -3.58 7.00
CA VAL A 138 -14.15 -5.00 7.28
C VAL A 138 -13.18 -5.82 6.46
N GLU A 139 -12.96 -7.06 6.88
CA GLU A 139 -12.05 -8.00 6.21
C GLU A 139 -12.40 -8.18 4.72
N GLU A 140 -13.69 -8.22 4.40
CA GLU A 140 -14.20 -8.45 3.04
C GLU A 140 -13.88 -7.31 2.06
N ASP A 141 -13.51 -6.13 2.55
CA ASP A 141 -13.06 -5.04 1.69
C ASP A 141 -11.73 -5.39 1.01
N PHE A 142 -10.92 -6.25 1.63
CA PHE A 142 -9.56 -6.51 1.22
C PHE A 142 -9.42 -7.63 0.18
N GLN A 143 -8.50 -7.41 -0.75
CA GLN A 143 -8.01 -8.46 -1.65
C GLN A 143 -6.87 -9.24 -0.97
N ARG A 144 -7.03 -10.56 -0.86
CA ARG A 144 -5.93 -11.45 -0.46
C ARG A 144 -4.91 -11.60 -1.59
N LEU A 145 -3.64 -11.31 -1.28
CA LEU A 145 -2.50 -11.34 -2.21
C LEU A 145 -1.70 -12.65 -2.16
N GLY A 146 -1.85 -13.41 -1.06
CA GLY A 146 -1.15 -14.66 -0.84
C GLY A 146 -1.06 -14.98 0.66
N THR A 147 -0.22 -15.95 1.00
CA THR A 147 0.09 -16.30 2.40
C THR A 147 1.25 -15.47 2.90
N ALA A 148 1.27 -15.12 4.19
CA ALA A 148 2.34 -14.29 4.78
C ALA A 148 3.63 -15.09 5.00
N ASN A 149 3.52 -16.36 5.37
CA ASN A 149 4.63 -17.27 5.63
C ASN A 149 5.04 -18.12 4.40
N GLN A 150 4.91 -17.55 3.19
CA GLN A 150 5.27 -18.26 1.96
C GLN A 150 6.77 -18.52 1.81
N VAL A 151 7.60 -17.64 2.38
CA VAL A 151 9.06 -17.79 2.47
C VAL A 151 9.50 -17.36 3.86
N SER A 152 10.64 -17.86 4.33
CA SER A 152 11.33 -17.30 5.49
C SER A 152 12.16 -16.10 5.04
N GLY A 153 12.11 -15.01 5.80
CA GLY A 153 12.70 -13.74 5.42
C GLY A 153 11.71 -12.81 4.71
N TRP A 154 12.27 -11.92 3.89
CA TRP A 154 11.54 -10.84 3.23
C TRP A 154 10.99 -11.26 1.86
N LYS A 155 9.73 -10.90 1.59
CA LYS A 155 9.09 -11.07 0.29
C LYS A 155 8.29 -9.83 -0.09
N GLU A 156 8.44 -9.40 -1.34
CA GLU A 156 7.64 -8.31 -1.89
C GLU A 156 6.23 -8.81 -2.27
N TYR A 157 5.23 -8.02 -1.87
CA TYR A 157 3.84 -8.16 -2.30
C TYR A 157 3.44 -6.96 -3.15
N TYR A 158 2.53 -7.21 -4.09
CA TYR A 158 2.10 -6.22 -5.06
C TYR A 158 0.59 -6.27 -5.26
N TYR A 159 -0.03 -5.08 -5.29
CA TYR A 159 -1.43 -4.92 -5.67
C TYR A 159 -1.61 -3.70 -6.56
N SER A 160 -2.53 -3.79 -7.52
CA SER A 160 -2.84 -2.71 -8.44
C SER A 160 -4.32 -2.69 -8.77
N LYS A 161 -4.90 -1.50 -8.80
CA LYS A 161 -6.30 -1.29 -9.15
C LYS A 161 -6.45 -0.03 -9.99
N SER A 162 -7.32 -0.11 -11.00
CA SER A 162 -7.73 1.08 -11.75
C SER A 162 -9.03 1.59 -11.15
N LEU A 163 -9.13 2.90 -10.97
CA LEU A 163 -10.27 3.55 -10.31
C LEU A 163 -10.75 4.73 -11.15
N ASN A 164 -12.04 5.01 -11.07
CA ASN A 164 -12.58 6.31 -11.43
C ASN A 164 -12.76 7.12 -10.15
N THR A 165 -12.16 8.31 -10.07
CA THR A 165 -12.18 9.11 -8.84
C THR A 165 -13.51 9.82 -8.61
N GLY A 166 -14.40 9.89 -9.61
CA GLY A 166 -15.68 10.60 -9.48
C GLY A 166 -15.49 12.02 -8.96
N ALA A 167 -16.26 12.43 -7.95
CA ALA A 167 -16.04 13.73 -7.31
C ALA A 167 -14.95 13.71 -6.20
N GLY A 168 -14.40 12.54 -5.86
CA GLY A 168 -13.43 12.37 -4.80
C GLY A 168 -12.03 12.84 -5.17
N ASP A 169 -11.31 13.35 -4.18
CA ASP A 169 -9.97 13.92 -4.27
C ASP A 169 -8.91 13.14 -3.46
N GLU A 170 -9.32 12.04 -2.83
CA GLU A 170 -8.43 11.14 -2.09
C GLU A 170 -8.74 9.68 -2.44
N VAL A 171 -7.70 8.84 -2.46
CA VAL A 171 -7.81 7.39 -2.53
C VAL A 171 -7.25 6.78 -1.25
N TRP A 172 -7.98 5.81 -0.69
CA TRP A 172 -7.55 5.01 0.43
C TRP A 172 -6.70 3.84 -0.06
N ILE A 173 -5.53 3.69 0.57
CA ILE A 173 -4.59 2.62 0.29
C ILE A 173 -4.27 1.95 1.62
N SER A 174 -4.58 0.66 1.70
CA SER A 174 -4.39 -0.11 2.93
C SER A 174 -3.78 -1.48 2.62
N PHE A 175 -2.96 -2.00 3.53
CA PHE A 175 -2.41 -3.35 3.43
C PHE A 175 -1.94 -3.84 4.80
N GLY A 176 -1.91 -5.16 4.95
CA GLY A 176 -1.63 -5.81 6.23
C GLY A 176 -1.81 -7.31 6.17
N ILE A 177 -2.32 -7.88 7.26
CA ILE A 177 -2.50 -9.33 7.44
C ILE A 177 -3.92 -9.68 7.89
N THR A 178 -4.40 -10.85 7.46
CA THR A 178 -5.63 -11.51 7.94
C THR A 178 -5.29 -12.85 8.58
N VAL A 179 -5.98 -13.22 9.65
CA VAL A 179 -5.84 -14.50 10.36
C VAL A 179 -6.40 -15.63 9.50
N LEU A 180 -5.63 -16.70 9.35
CA LEU A 180 -6.08 -17.92 8.66
C LEU A 180 -5.92 -19.20 9.52
N TRP A 181 -5.43 -19.05 10.75
CA TRP A 181 -5.21 -20.15 11.68
C TRP A 181 -5.15 -19.68 13.14
N GLU A 182 -5.69 -20.50 14.05
CA GLU A 182 -5.72 -20.30 15.50
C GLU A 182 -4.33 -20.20 16.16
N THR A 183 -3.68 -19.04 16.08
CA THR A 183 -2.43 -18.76 16.81
C THR A 183 -2.19 -17.26 16.96
N TYR A 184 -1.30 -16.90 17.89
CA TYR A 184 -0.63 -15.61 17.83
C TYR A 184 0.27 -15.54 16.61
N MET A 185 0.26 -14.39 15.95
CA MET A 185 1.09 -14.14 14.79
C MET A 185 1.66 -12.73 14.81
N SER A 186 2.89 -12.61 14.31
CA SER A 186 3.60 -11.35 14.17
C SER A 186 4.36 -11.34 12.85
N TYR A 187 4.21 -10.27 12.08
CA TYR A 187 4.91 -10.05 10.81
C TYR A 187 5.46 -8.63 10.77
N ALA A 188 6.54 -8.40 10.01
CA ALA A 188 7.04 -7.05 9.79
C ALA A 188 6.78 -6.60 8.36
N ILE A 189 6.50 -5.31 8.15
CA ILE A 189 6.31 -4.68 6.85
C ILE A 189 7.29 -3.51 6.71
N ASP A 190 7.89 -3.38 5.53
CA ASP A 190 8.86 -2.33 5.22
C ASP A 190 8.89 -1.98 3.71
N ASP A 191 9.61 -0.94 3.34
CA ASP A 191 9.89 -0.51 1.97
C ASP A 191 8.64 -0.37 1.10
N VAL A 192 7.67 0.39 1.63
CA VAL A 192 6.41 0.67 0.94
C VAL A 192 6.66 1.58 -0.25
N ARG A 193 6.07 1.25 -1.39
CA ARG A 193 6.05 2.09 -2.59
C ARG A 193 4.64 2.19 -3.15
N ILE A 194 4.14 3.42 -3.27
CA ILE A 194 2.86 3.72 -3.91
C ILE A 194 3.12 4.53 -5.17
N ILE A 195 2.50 4.12 -6.27
CA ILE A 195 2.54 4.81 -7.56
C ILE A 195 1.11 5.11 -7.99
N VAL A 196 0.79 6.38 -8.23
CA VAL A 196 -0.48 6.82 -8.80
C VAL A 196 -0.23 7.44 -10.17
N ASN A 197 -0.86 6.87 -11.20
CA ASN A 197 -0.77 7.28 -12.59
C ASN A 197 -2.13 7.73 -13.13
#